data_AF-A0A964W4E7-F1
#
_entry.id   AF-A0A964W4E7-F1
#
_cell.length_a   1.000
_cell.length_b   1.000
_cell.length_c   1.000
_cell.angle_alpha   90.00
_cell.angle_beta   90.00
_cell.angle_gamma   90.00
#
_symmetry.space_group_name_H-M   'P 1'
#
loop_
_entity.id
_entity.type
_entity.pdbx_description
1 polymer ?
#
loop_
_entity_poly.entity_id
_entity_poly.type
_entity_poly.pdbx_seq_one_letter_code
_entity_poly.pdbx_strand_id
1 'polypeptide(L)'
;MVKEAIDCIDAGTEYCPCKLAEYGQCLICSQCQGQVFCDCLNWKGVCIYQELHNNGYKAKEGRKTFDCNVEEVINNNNNLIIIKFKAPHKLVLDLVKPGSYIFIRTDDNHYFDIPISIMNSDIENDIISIAVEIRGIKTAKLLNTKANENIVIRGPYWNGVFGIKNILAQNNTKALILARGIGLAPMMPVIRKLLSQNNELQAVLDKDPFNVNFATELLEKYKIKTSENSLLDKGQLSDHAKVIIKDALEDGVTFIHIAGADILTYSVINYLNEINRNDVVLSCCNNFKMCCGEGICGACTSRFSGHRVKRFCKEQADPRNIFEGRRFI
;
A
#
# COMPACT_ATOMS: atom_id res chain seq x y z
N MET A 1 17.39 5.24 26.63
CA MET A 1 17.20 5.37 25.17
C MET A 1 15.69 5.30 24.92
N VAL A 2 15.06 6.36 24.41
CA VAL A 2 13.61 6.37 24.14
C VAL A 2 13.33 5.44 22.97
N LYS A 3 12.51 4.40 23.19
CA LYS A 3 12.10 3.45 22.14
C LYS A 3 11.10 4.13 21.21
N GLU A 4 11.31 4.00 19.91
CA GLU A 4 10.40 4.54 18.89
C GLU A 4 9.13 3.69 18.84
N ALA A 5 7.97 4.33 18.70
CA ALA A 5 6.69 3.63 18.58
C ALA A 5 6.55 3.00 17.18
N ILE A 6 7.11 1.81 16.99
CA ILE A 6 7.04 1.04 15.74
C ILE A 6 5.65 0.44 15.57
N ASP A 7 5.04 0.61 14.40
CA ASP A 7 3.76 -0.01 14.06
C ASP A 7 3.96 -1.07 12.97
N CYS A 8 3.51 -2.29 13.23
CA CYS A 8 3.64 -3.44 12.34
C CYS A 8 2.25 -3.81 11.83
N ILE A 9 2.09 -3.85 10.51
CA ILE A 9 0.81 -4.12 9.85
C ILE A 9 0.22 -5.49 10.20
N ASP A 10 1.08 -6.46 10.52
CA ASP A 10 0.67 -7.82 10.86
C ASP A 10 0.40 -7.99 12.37
N ALA A 11 0.76 -7.04 13.21
CA ALA A 11 0.55 -7.18 14.65
C ALA A 11 -0.95 -7.28 14.97
N GLY A 12 -1.35 -8.37 15.62
CA GLY A 12 -2.75 -8.67 15.94
C GLY A 12 -3.54 -9.37 14.83
N THR A 13 -2.92 -9.69 13.68
CA THR A 13 -3.56 -10.48 12.61
C THR A 13 -3.32 -11.98 12.78
N GLU A 14 -3.95 -12.81 11.94
CA GLU A 14 -3.71 -14.27 11.91
C GLU A 14 -2.27 -14.65 11.52
N TYR A 15 -1.51 -13.71 10.94
CA TYR A 15 -0.10 -13.90 10.56
C TYR A 15 0.89 -13.46 11.64
N CYS A 16 0.42 -13.12 12.85
CA CYS A 16 1.25 -12.76 13.99
C CYS A 16 0.97 -13.69 15.19
N PRO A 17 2.01 -14.28 15.82
CA PRO A 17 3.45 -14.09 15.61
C PRO A 17 3.97 -14.70 14.29
N CYS A 18 4.87 -13.98 13.62
CA CYS A 18 5.51 -14.42 12.38
C CYS A 18 6.94 -14.93 12.64
N LYS A 19 7.62 -15.38 11.57
CA LYS A 19 9.00 -15.87 11.66
C LYS A 19 9.98 -14.86 12.29
N LEU A 20 9.77 -13.56 12.10
CA LEU A 20 10.60 -12.57 12.81
C LEU A 20 10.49 -12.71 14.33
N ALA A 21 9.30 -12.99 14.88
CA ALA A 21 9.14 -13.18 16.32
C ALA A 21 9.77 -14.49 16.81
N GLU A 22 9.64 -15.58 16.03
CA GLU A 22 10.26 -16.88 16.31
C GLU A 22 11.80 -16.80 16.40
N TYR A 23 12.44 -16.02 15.53
CA TYR A 23 13.90 -15.82 15.51
C TYR A 23 14.39 -14.64 16.36
N GLY A 24 13.55 -14.11 17.24
CA GLY A 24 13.89 -12.99 18.13
C GLY A 24 14.16 -11.65 17.45
N GLN A 25 13.65 -11.47 16.23
CA GLN A 25 13.72 -10.24 15.43
C GLN A 25 12.36 -9.53 15.30
N CYS A 26 11.45 -9.73 16.26
CA CYS A 26 10.14 -9.07 16.25
C CYS A 26 10.30 -7.55 16.12
N LEU A 27 9.46 -6.88 15.33
CA LEU A 27 9.55 -5.42 15.14
C LEU A 27 9.07 -4.63 16.36
N ILE A 28 8.16 -5.19 17.17
CA ILE A 28 7.50 -4.47 18.27
C ILE A 28 7.87 -5.07 19.63
N CYS A 29 7.78 -6.39 19.77
CA CYS A 29 7.84 -7.05 21.08
C CYS A 29 9.28 -7.25 21.55
N SER A 30 9.67 -6.55 22.63
CA SER A 30 10.97 -6.69 23.30
C SER A 30 11.20 -8.06 23.92
N GLN A 31 10.17 -8.68 24.48
CA GLN A 31 10.29 -10.03 25.05
C GLN A 31 10.56 -11.08 23.97
N CYS A 32 9.95 -10.95 22.79
CA CYS A 32 10.37 -11.76 21.64
C CYS A 32 11.82 -11.47 21.25
N GLN A 33 12.32 -10.25 21.42
CA GLN A 33 13.74 -9.88 21.20
C GLN A 33 14.68 -10.34 22.33
N GLY A 34 14.19 -11.09 23.33
CA GLY A 34 15.00 -11.61 24.44
C GLY A 34 15.14 -10.66 25.64
N GLN A 35 14.40 -9.54 25.68
CA GLN A 35 14.38 -8.67 26.85
C GLN A 35 13.50 -9.26 27.96
N VAL A 36 13.82 -8.93 29.21
CA VAL A 36 13.08 -9.45 30.39
C VAL A 36 11.70 -8.79 30.52
N PHE A 37 11.64 -7.46 30.35
CA PHE A 37 10.42 -6.68 30.54
C PHE A 37 9.75 -6.31 29.23
N CYS A 38 8.42 -6.28 29.26
CA CYS A 38 7.60 -5.75 28.18
C CYS A 38 7.65 -4.22 28.18
N ASP A 39 7.87 -3.65 26.99
CA ASP A 39 7.92 -2.20 26.72
C ASP A 39 7.06 -1.85 25.48
N CYS A 40 6.01 -2.63 25.22
CA CYS A 40 5.15 -2.50 24.05
C CYS A 40 4.48 -1.12 24.01
N LEU A 41 4.92 -0.25 23.09
CA LEU A 41 4.36 1.09 22.88
C LEU A 41 3.11 1.11 22.00
N ASN A 42 2.98 0.12 21.10
CA ASN A 42 1.87 0.01 20.14
C ASN A 42 1.14 -1.32 20.34
N TRP A 43 0.33 -1.40 21.40
CA TRP A 43 -0.51 -2.56 21.67
C TRP A 43 -1.66 -2.67 20.66
N LYS A 44 -1.89 -3.87 20.10
CA LYS A 44 -2.92 -4.14 19.08
C LYS A 44 -4.02 -5.09 19.58
N GLY A 45 -4.25 -5.13 20.90
CA GLY A 45 -5.24 -6.01 21.52
C GLY A 45 -4.70 -7.38 21.95
N VAL A 46 -3.52 -7.79 21.45
CA VAL A 46 -2.96 -9.13 21.66
C VAL A 46 -1.48 -9.05 22.04
N CYS A 47 -1.05 -9.86 23.02
CA CYS A 47 0.35 -10.00 23.39
C CYS A 47 1.07 -10.94 22.41
N ILE A 48 1.95 -10.41 21.57
CA ILE A 48 2.71 -11.19 20.59
C ILE A 48 3.57 -12.27 21.26
N TYR A 49 4.18 -11.96 22.40
CA TYR A 49 4.99 -12.92 23.15
C TYR A 49 4.13 -14.04 23.72
N GLN A 50 2.99 -13.72 24.32
CA GLN A 50 2.07 -14.73 24.85
C GLN A 50 1.53 -15.63 23.74
N GLU A 51 1.16 -15.07 22.58
CA GLU A 51 0.72 -15.86 21.43
C GLU A 51 1.82 -16.80 20.94
N LEU A 52 3.06 -16.33 20.89
CA LEU A 52 4.21 -17.15 20.50
C LEU A 52 4.46 -18.27 21.52
N HIS A 53 4.39 -17.95 22.81
CA HIS A 53 4.51 -18.91 23.90
C HIS A 53 3.41 -19.99 23.82
N ASN A 54 2.16 -19.57 23.67
CA ASN A 54 1.01 -20.47 23.55
C ASN A 54 1.11 -21.37 22.32
N ASN A 55 1.76 -20.90 21.25
CA ASN A 55 2.02 -21.69 20.03
C ASN A 55 3.34 -22.48 20.10
N GLY A 56 3.86 -22.78 21.31
CA GLY A 56 5.06 -23.58 21.50
C GLY A 56 6.34 -22.97 20.91
N TYR A 57 6.45 -21.64 20.98
CA TYR A 57 7.53 -20.85 20.40
C TYR A 57 7.70 -20.97 18.89
N LYS A 58 6.63 -21.34 18.16
CA LYS A 58 6.61 -21.38 16.69
C LYS A 58 5.76 -20.25 16.13
N ALA A 59 6.17 -19.69 15.00
CA ALA A 59 5.35 -18.77 14.24
C ALA A 59 4.06 -19.45 13.76
N LYS A 60 3.00 -18.65 13.59
CA LYS A 60 1.77 -19.08 12.93
C LYS A 60 2.04 -19.44 11.46
N GLU A 61 1.10 -20.16 10.85
CA GLU A 61 1.17 -20.45 9.42
C GLU A 61 1.32 -19.16 8.61
N GLY A 62 2.19 -19.22 7.60
CA GLY A 62 2.38 -18.11 6.68
C GLY A 62 1.22 -17.94 5.71
N ARG A 63 1.34 -16.91 4.87
CA ARG A 63 0.40 -16.66 3.78
C ARG A 63 0.41 -17.79 2.76
N LYS A 64 -0.77 -18.13 2.26
CA LYS A 64 -0.99 -19.25 1.34
C LYS A 64 -0.86 -18.79 -0.11
N THR A 65 -0.60 -19.77 -0.97
CA THR A 65 -0.64 -19.62 -2.42
C THR A 65 -1.96 -20.18 -2.92
N PHE A 66 -2.55 -19.53 -3.93
CA PHE A 66 -3.82 -19.88 -4.52
C PHE A 66 -3.69 -19.89 -6.04
N ASP A 67 -4.31 -20.89 -6.66
CA ASP A 67 -4.56 -20.92 -8.09
C ASP A 67 -5.92 -20.29 -8.36
N CYS A 68 -5.94 -19.18 -9.08
CA CYS A 68 -7.12 -18.39 -9.35
C CYS A 68 -7.43 -18.40 -10.86
N ASN A 69 -8.70 -18.55 -11.23
CA ASN A 69 -9.10 -18.53 -12.63
C ASN A 69 -9.28 -17.08 -13.12
N VAL A 70 -8.67 -16.76 -14.25
CA VAL A 70 -8.77 -15.44 -14.88
C VAL A 70 -10.08 -15.33 -15.64
N GLU A 71 -10.91 -14.35 -15.29
CA GLU A 71 -12.19 -14.09 -15.94
C GLU A 71 -12.01 -13.16 -17.14
N GLU A 72 -11.24 -12.09 -16.95
CA GLU A 72 -11.11 -11.04 -17.95
C GLU A 72 -9.69 -10.46 -17.96
N VAL A 73 -9.19 -10.19 -19.16
CA VAL A 73 -7.91 -9.52 -19.38
C VAL A 73 -8.13 -8.37 -20.36
N ILE A 74 -7.79 -7.15 -19.93
CA ILE A 74 -7.83 -5.95 -20.75
C ILE A 74 -6.40 -5.48 -20.93
N ASN A 75 -5.90 -5.54 -22.17
CA ASN A 75 -4.57 -5.06 -22.53
C ASN A 75 -4.67 -3.72 -23.24
N ASN A 76 -4.01 -2.70 -22.69
CA ASN A 76 -3.90 -1.37 -23.25
C ASN A 76 -2.47 -1.18 -23.76
N ASN A 77 -2.28 -1.21 -25.08
CA ASN A 77 -1.02 -0.89 -25.78
C ASN A 77 0.24 -1.61 -25.25
N ASN A 78 0.10 -2.79 -24.65
CA ASN A 78 1.19 -3.56 -24.03
C ASN A 78 1.99 -2.81 -22.94
N ASN A 79 1.55 -1.63 -22.50
CA ASN A 79 2.17 -0.87 -21.42
C ASN A 79 1.39 -0.98 -20.10
N LEU A 80 0.10 -1.34 -20.19
CA LEU A 80 -0.80 -1.53 -19.07
C LEU A 80 -1.69 -2.75 -19.33
N ILE A 81 -1.79 -3.64 -18.35
CA ILE A 81 -2.71 -4.76 -18.37
C ILE A 81 -3.58 -4.73 -17.11
N ILE A 82 -4.87 -4.97 -17.28
CA ILE A 82 -5.84 -5.12 -16.20
C ILE A 82 -6.31 -6.57 -16.23
N ILE A 83 -6.23 -7.23 -15.09
CA ILE A 83 -6.62 -8.63 -14.95
C ILE A 83 -7.70 -8.71 -13.88
N LYS A 84 -8.80 -9.38 -14.20
CA LYS A 84 -9.84 -9.76 -13.26
C LYS A 84 -9.84 -11.26 -13.11
N PHE A 85 -9.80 -11.76 -11.88
CA PHE A 85 -9.75 -13.19 -11.61
C PHE A 85 -10.59 -13.54 -10.39
N LYS A 86 -11.11 -14.76 -10.37
CA LYS A 86 -11.89 -15.30 -9.26
C LYS A 86 -10.98 -15.82 -8.16
N ALA A 87 -11.27 -15.44 -6.92
CA ALA A 87 -10.48 -15.81 -5.76
C ALA A 87 -11.36 -16.38 -4.64
N PRO A 88 -10.80 -17.12 -3.66
CA PRO A 88 -11.58 -17.59 -2.53
C PRO A 88 -12.22 -16.44 -1.75
N HIS A 89 -13.49 -16.57 -1.36
CA HIS A 89 -14.26 -15.51 -0.70
C HIS A 89 -13.54 -14.83 0.47
N LYS A 90 -12.91 -15.62 1.36
CA LYS A 90 -12.11 -15.09 2.47
C LYS A 90 -10.98 -14.16 1.99
N LEU A 91 -10.26 -14.57 0.94
CA LEU A 91 -9.16 -13.78 0.39
C LEU A 91 -9.67 -12.45 -0.20
N VAL A 92 -10.83 -12.47 -0.87
CA VAL A 92 -11.47 -11.27 -1.40
C VAL A 92 -11.82 -10.30 -0.27
N LEU A 93 -12.43 -10.79 0.81
CA LEU A 93 -12.75 -10.00 2.02
C LEU A 93 -11.51 -9.37 2.65
N ASP A 94 -10.43 -10.15 2.78
CA ASP A 94 -9.19 -9.68 3.40
C ASP A 94 -8.47 -8.60 2.56
N LEU A 95 -8.69 -8.57 1.25
CA LEU A 95 -8.07 -7.66 0.29
C LEU A 95 -8.86 -6.37 0.03
N VAL A 96 -10.01 -6.19 0.69
CA VAL A 96 -10.81 -4.96 0.64
C VAL A 96 -10.05 -3.77 1.23
N LYS A 97 -9.19 -4.00 2.22
CA LYS A 97 -8.60 -2.92 3.05
C LYS A 97 -7.65 -2.03 2.23
N PRO A 98 -7.54 -0.72 2.56
CA PRO A 98 -6.48 0.13 2.01
C PRO A 98 -5.10 -0.46 2.23
N GLY A 99 -4.22 -0.33 1.24
CA GLY A 99 -2.89 -0.93 1.27
C GLY A 99 -2.85 -2.43 0.96
N SER A 100 -3.99 -3.05 0.60
CA SER A 100 -3.99 -4.46 0.21
C SER A 100 -3.22 -4.70 -1.08
N TYR A 101 -2.40 -5.75 -1.08
CA TYR A 101 -1.66 -6.22 -2.24
C TYR A 101 -1.44 -7.75 -2.17
N ILE A 102 -1.09 -8.33 -3.30
CA ILE A 102 -0.75 -9.75 -3.45
C ILE A 102 0.60 -9.89 -4.16
N PHE A 103 1.22 -11.05 -4.03
CA PHE A 103 2.28 -11.46 -4.96
C PHE A 103 1.68 -12.29 -6.06
N ILE A 104 2.01 -11.97 -7.31
CA ILE A 104 1.63 -12.75 -8.47
C ILE A 104 2.88 -13.47 -8.97
N ARG A 105 2.74 -14.75 -9.26
CA ARG A 105 3.81 -15.55 -9.83
C ARG A 105 3.60 -15.72 -11.32
N THR A 106 4.62 -15.38 -12.10
CA THR A 106 4.60 -15.43 -13.57
C THR A 106 5.49 -16.52 -14.16
N ASP A 107 6.10 -17.33 -13.30
CA ASP A 107 7.03 -18.42 -13.65
C ASP A 107 7.09 -19.44 -12.51
N ASP A 108 7.44 -20.70 -12.81
CA ASP A 108 7.65 -21.72 -11.77
C ASP A 108 8.74 -21.31 -10.77
N ASN A 109 9.71 -20.51 -11.22
CA ASN A 109 10.70 -19.92 -10.35
C ASN A 109 10.12 -18.76 -9.52
N HIS A 110 10.04 -18.96 -8.20
CA HIS A 110 9.50 -17.99 -7.24
C HIS A 110 10.23 -16.65 -7.23
N TYR A 111 11.43 -16.54 -7.81
CA TYR A 111 12.11 -15.25 -7.99
C TYR A 111 11.34 -14.30 -8.90
N PHE A 112 10.40 -14.80 -9.72
CA PHE A 112 9.54 -14.00 -10.58
C PHE A 112 8.29 -13.46 -9.89
N ASP A 113 8.07 -13.78 -8.61
CA ASP A 113 7.01 -13.17 -7.81
C ASP A 113 7.11 -11.62 -7.87
N ILE A 114 5.97 -10.97 -8.10
CA ILE A 114 5.82 -9.50 -8.15
C ILE A 114 4.72 -9.03 -7.20
N PRO A 115 4.99 -8.03 -6.33
CA PRO A 115 3.95 -7.43 -5.50
C PRO A 115 3.06 -6.51 -6.36
N ILE A 116 1.76 -6.73 -6.33
CA ILE A 116 0.77 -5.96 -7.10
C ILE A 116 -0.37 -5.53 -6.18
N SER A 117 -0.60 -4.21 -6.13
CA SER A 117 -1.68 -3.62 -5.35
C SER A 117 -3.04 -4.00 -5.90
N ILE A 118 -4.01 -4.14 -5.00
CA ILE A 118 -5.40 -4.41 -5.36
C ILE A 118 -6.05 -3.12 -5.86
N MET A 119 -6.66 -3.19 -7.05
CA MET A 119 -7.46 -2.10 -7.59
C MET A 119 -8.91 -2.22 -7.11
N ASN A 120 -9.51 -3.41 -7.19
CA ASN A 120 -10.86 -3.65 -6.71
C ASN A 120 -11.01 -5.06 -6.11
N SER A 121 -11.89 -5.17 -5.12
CA SER A 121 -12.32 -6.44 -4.53
C SER A 121 -13.85 -6.43 -4.57
N ASP A 122 -14.40 -7.18 -5.52
CA ASP A 122 -15.82 -7.42 -5.65
C ASP A 122 -16.20 -8.63 -4.78
N ILE A 123 -16.74 -8.34 -3.60
CA ILE A 123 -17.11 -9.33 -2.59
C ILE A 123 -18.32 -10.16 -3.05
N GLU A 124 -19.21 -9.58 -3.85
CA GLU A 124 -20.45 -10.25 -4.29
C GLU A 124 -20.15 -11.34 -5.32
N ASN A 125 -19.20 -11.07 -6.21
CA ASN A 125 -18.84 -11.98 -7.31
C ASN A 125 -17.54 -12.78 -7.06
N ASP A 126 -16.88 -12.56 -5.93
CA ASP A 126 -15.56 -13.13 -5.59
C ASP A 126 -14.45 -12.77 -6.60
N ILE A 127 -14.51 -11.55 -7.17
CA ILE A 127 -13.58 -11.09 -8.22
C ILE A 127 -12.59 -10.08 -7.65
N ILE A 128 -11.31 -10.29 -7.92
CA ILE A 128 -10.25 -9.32 -7.67
C ILE A 128 -9.83 -8.70 -9.00
N SER A 129 -9.76 -7.37 -9.04
CA SER A 129 -9.18 -6.62 -10.15
C SER A 129 -7.83 -6.04 -9.76
N ILE A 130 -6.86 -6.19 -10.64
CA ILE A 130 -5.53 -5.59 -10.55
C ILE A 130 -5.21 -4.83 -11.83
N ALA A 131 -4.35 -3.83 -11.73
CA ALA A 131 -3.74 -3.18 -12.90
C ALA A 131 -2.22 -3.27 -12.76
N VAL A 132 -1.53 -3.59 -13.85
CA VAL A 132 -0.08 -3.78 -13.88
C VAL A 132 0.53 -2.97 -15.00
N GLU A 133 1.45 -2.09 -14.64
CA GLU A 133 2.32 -1.39 -15.58
C GLU A 133 3.45 -2.32 -16.03
N ILE A 134 3.65 -2.43 -17.35
CA ILE A 134 4.68 -3.29 -17.92
C ILE A 134 6.02 -2.54 -17.96
N ARG A 135 6.95 -2.92 -17.07
CA ARG A 135 8.28 -2.27 -16.96
C ARG A 135 9.48 -3.18 -17.11
N GLY A 136 9.33 -4.49 -16.92
CA GLY A 136 10.46 -5.41 -16.97
C GLY A 136 10.06 -6.85 -17.20
N ILE A 137 11.05 -7.75 -17.16
CA ILE A 137 10.87 -9.16 -17.52
C ILE A 137 9.76 -9.86 -16.74
N LYS A 138 9.60 -9.53 -15.45
CA LYS A 138 8.57 -10.13 -14.60
C LYS A 138 7.16 -9.73 -15.00
N THR A 139 6.94 -8.43 -15.25
CA THR A 139 5.64 -7.88 -15.64
C THR A 139 5.31 -8.21 -17.09
N ALA A 140 6.32 -8.24 -17.98
CA ALA A 140 6.14 -8.55 -19.39
C ALA A 140 5.54 -9.95 -19.61
N LYS A 141 5.85 -10.91 -18.74
CA LYS A 141 5.23 -12.26 -18.79
C LYS A 141 3.70 -12.23 -18.60
N LEU A 142 3.15 -11.25 -17.89
CA LEU A 142 1.70 -11.11 -17.72
C LEU A 142 0.98 -10.74 -19.02
N LEU A 143 1.68 -10.19 -20.02
CA LEU A 143 1.06 -9.89 -21.32
C LEU A 143 0.54 -11.15 -22.03
N ASN A 144 1.05 -12.33 -21.65
CA ASN A 144 0.63 -13.61 -22.23
C ASN A 144 -0.59 -14.21 -21.51
N THR A 145 -1.03 -13.65 -20.38
CA THR A 145 -2.17 -14.16 -19.61
C THR A 145 -3.47 -14.00 -20.39
N LYS A 146 -4.28 -15.05 -20.43
CA LYS A 146 -5.58 -15.06 -21.11
C LYS A 146 -6.73 -15.38 -20.15
N ALA A 147 -7.94 -15.01 -20.55
CA ALA A 147 -9.15 -15.45 -19.90
C ALA A 147 -9.24 -16.99 -19.90
N ASN A 148 -9.81 -17.55 -18.84
CA ASN A 148 -9.92 -18.97 -18.51
C ASN A 148 -8.59 -19.68 -18.19
N GLU A 149 -7.46 -18.97 -18.10
CA GLU A 149 -6.20 -19.52 -17.59
C GLU A 149 -6.09 -19.34 -16.07
N ASN A 150 -5.18 -20.07 -15.45
CA ASN A 150 -4.90 -19.94 -14.02
C ASN A 150 -3.76 -18.94 -13.77
N ILE A 151 -3.95 -18.10 -12.75
CA ILE A 151 -2.93 -17.22 -12.20
C ILE A 151 -2.62 -17.64 -10.77
N VAL A 152 -1.33 -17.74 -10.45
CA VAL A 152 -0.86 -18.14 -9.13
C VAL A 152 -0.61 -16.88 -8.30
N ILE A 153 -1.32 -16.77 -7.18
CA ILE A 153 -1.22 -15.64 -6.28
C ILE A 153 -0.85 -16.07 -4.86
N ARG A 154 -0.13 -15.21 -4.14
CA ARG A 154 0.19 -15.38 -2.72
C ARG A 154 -0.26 -14.15 -1.96
N GLY A 155 -0.96 -14.32 -0.84
CA GLY A 155 -1.56 -13.22 -0.10
C GLY A 155 -2.41 -13.69 1.07
N PRO A 156 -3.14 -12.77 1.72
CA PRO A 156 -3.21 -11.32 1.48
C PRO A 156 -2.13 -10.53 2.23
N TYR A 157 -1.63 -9.42 1.67
CA TYR A 157 -0.76 -8.46 2.36
C TYR A 157 -1.44 -7.09 2.44
N TRP A 158 -1.03 -6.23 3.40
CA TRP A 158 -1.72 -4.97 3.67
C TRP A 158 -0.83 -3.72 3.78
N ASN A 159 0.49 -3.86 3.65
CA ASN A 159 1.42 -2.73 3.77
C ASN A 159 1.66 -1.94 2.46
N GLY A 160 0.76 -2.01 1.48
CA GLY A 160 0.90 -1.34 0.19
C GLY A 160 0.70 0.18 0.24
N VAL A 161 0.22 0.70 1.36
CA VAL A 161 0.03 2.14 1.63
C VAL A 161 0.60 2.45 3.01
N PHE A 162 1.31 3.57 3.13
CA PHE A 162 1.77 4.15 4.37
C PHE A 162 0.78 5.20 4.90
N GLY A 163 0.82 5.46 6.20
CA GLY A 163 -0.14 6.36 6.85
C GLY A 163 -1.53 5.75 6.97
N ILE A 164 -1.66 4.42 7.12
CA ILE A 164 -2.96 3.75 7.29
C ILE A 164 -3.74 4.33 8.48
N LYS A 165 -3.06 4.65 9.58
CA LYS A 165 -3.67 5.33 10.73
C LYS A 165 -4.31 6.66 10.35
N ASN A 166 -3.66 7.42 9.47
CA ASN A 166 -4.16 8.73 9.02
C ASN A 166 -5.42 8.55 8.18
N ILE A 167 -5.50 7.50 7.34
CA ILE A 167 -6.72 7.14 6.60
C ILE A 167 -7.84 6.75 7.57
N LEU A 168 -7.56 5.87 8.53
CA LEU A 168 -8.56 5.35 9.47
C LEU A 168 -9.10 6.43 10.43
N ALA A 169 -8.30 7.45 10.73
CA ALA A 169 -8.69 8.57 11.58
C ALA A 169 -9.69 9.54 10.91
N GLN A 170 -9.85 9.48 9.58
CA GLN A 170 -10.80 10.34 8.86
C GLN A 170 -12.25 9.90 9.11
N ASN A 171 -13.12 10.84 9.44
CA ASN A 171 -14.55 10.59 9.63
C ASN A 171 -15.33 11.90 9.52
N ASN A 172 -16.23 12.00 8.54
CA ASN A 172 -16.94 13.25 8.20
C ASN A 172 -15.98 14.43 7.96
N THR A 173 -14.83 14.20 7.33
CA THR A 173 -13.85 15.22 6.95
C THR A 173 -13.80 15.41 5.43
N LYS A 174 -13.01 16.40 4.97
CA LYS A 174 -12.68 16.58 3.56
C LYS A 174 -11.29 16.03 3.27
N ALA A 175 -11.15 15.33 2.15
CA ALA A 175 -9.90 14.72 1.73
C ALA A 175 -9.58 14.97 0.26
N LEU A 176 -8.30 15.18 -0.02
CA LEU A 176 -7.76 15.31 -1.38
C LEU A 176 -6.99 14.03 -1.76
N ILE A 177 -7.29 13.49 -2.93
CA ILE A 177 -6.58 12.36 -3.51
C ILE A 177 -5.79 12.86 -4.71
N LEU A 178 -4.49 12.63 -4.72
CA LEU A 178 -3.59 12.94 -5.83
C LEU A 178 -3.06 11.61 -6.39
N ALA A 179 -3.53 11.21 -7.58
CA ALA A 179 -3.17 9.93 -8.16
C ALA A 179 -2.50 10.08 -9.52
N ARG A 180 -1.37 9.40 -9.73
CA ARG A 180 -0.61 9.44 -10.98
C ARG A 180 -0.21 8.05 -11.49
N GLY A 181 -0.40 7.82 -12.78
CA GLY A 181 0.01 6.60 -13.50
C GLY A 181 -0.55 5.33 -12.85
N ILE A 182 0.31 4.36 -12.53
CA ILE A 182 -0.17 3.10 -11.94
C ILE A 182 -0.73 3.28 -10.53
N GLY A 183 -0.48 4.44 -9.88
CA GLY A 183 -1.07 4.83 -8.60
C GLY A 183 -2.60 4.95 -8.62
N LEU A 184 -3.21 5.08 -9.80
CA LEU A 184 -4.66 5.07 -9.97
C LEU A 184 -5.30 3.72 -9.55
N ALA A 185 -4.54 2.62 -9.51
CA ALA A 185 -5.05 1.35 -8.99
C ALA A 185 -5.16 1.33 -7.45
N PRO A 186 -4.07 1.53 -6.68
CA PRO A 186 -4.11 1.47 -5.22
C PRO A 186 -4.90 2.62 -4.55
N MET A 187 -5.24 3.70 -5.25
CA MET A 187 -6.11 4.73 -4.69
C MET A 187 -7.54 4.23 -4.44
N MET A 188 -8.00 3.24 -5.22
CA MET A 188 -9.40 2.81 -5.22
C MET A 188 -9.84 2.23 -3.86
N PRO A 189 -9.09 1.30 -3.22
CA PRO A 189 -9.39 0.89 -1.84
C PRO A 189 -9.39 2.02 -0.81
N VAL A 190 -8.54 3.04 -1.00
CA VAL A 190 -8.49 4.21 -0.11
C VAL A 190 -9.75 5.06 -0.26
N ILE A 191 -10.16 5.35 -1.50
CA ILE A 191 -11.41 6.06 -1.81
C ILE A 191 -12.61 5.33 -1.18
N ARG A 192 -12.74 4.02 -1.40
CA ARG A 192 -13.84 3.24 -0.79
C ARG A 192 -13.85 3.35 0.73
N LYS A 193 -12.67 3.28 1.36
CA LYS A 193 -12.58 3.39 2.82
C LYS A 193 -13.01 4.78 3.30
N LEU A 194 -12.52 5.84 2.68
CA LEU A 194 -12.86 7.21 3.07
C LEU A 194 -14.35 7.49 2.85
N LEU A 195 -14.95 7.01 1.75
CA LEU A 195 -16.39 7.13 1.51
C LEU A 195 -17.22 6.38 2.54
N SER A 196 -16.78 5.18 2.97
CA SER A 196 -17.46 4.43 4.04
C SER A 196 -17.45 5.15 5.41
N GLN A 197 -16.64 6.21 5.54
CA GLN A 197 -16.52 7.06 6.71
C GLN A 197 -17.14 8.45 6.47
N ASN A 198 -18.02 8.57 5.46
CA ASN A 198 -18.75 9.79 5.09
C ASN A 198 -17.85 11.01 4.80
N ASN A 199 -16.63 10.78 4.31
CA ASN A 199 -15.74 11.89 3.93
C ASN A 199 -16.10 12.44 2.55
N GLU A 200 -15.98 13.75 2.38
CA GLU A 200 -16.11 14.41 1.08
C GLU A 200 -14.77 14.37 0.35
N LEU A 201 -14.77 13.86 -0.89
CA LEU A 201 -13.55 13.57 -1.63
C LEU A 201 -13.43 14.41 -2.89
N GLN A 202 -12.26 15.01 -3.07
CA GLN A 202 -11.78 15.52 -4.35
C GLN A 202 -10.61 14.64 -4.82
N ALA A 203 -10.66 14.15 -6.06
CA ALA A 203 -9.60 13.34 -6.67
C ALA A 203 -9.04 14.02 -7.92
N VAL A 204 -7.72 14.19 -7.97
CA VAL A 204 -6.99 14.68 -9.13
C VAL A 204 -6.24 13.51 -9.75
N LEU A 205 -6.53 13.26 -11.02
CA LEU A 205 -6.04 12.10 -11.76
C LEU A 205 -5.05 12.57 -12.83
N ASP A 206 -3.84 12.03 -12.78
CA ASP A 206 -2.82 12.20 -13.81
C ASP A 206 -2.56 10.84 -14.46
N LYS A 207 -3.08 10.63 -15.67
CA LYS A 207 -2.98 9.34 -16.36
C LYS A 207 -1.57 9.01 -16.86
N ASP A 208 -0.65 9.97 -16.91
CA ASP A 208 0.72 9.75 -17.42
C ASP A 208 1.41 8.60 -16.65
N PRO A 209 2.07 7.65 -17.33
CA PRO A 209 2.42 7.61 -18.76
C PRO A 209 1.41 6.89 -19.67
N PHE A 210 0.17 6.70 -19.24
CA PHE A 210 -0.84 5.97 -20.01
C PHE A 210 -1.68 6.88 -20.90
N ASN A 211 -2.14 6.33 -22.03
CA ASN A 211 -3.03 7.04 -22.95
C ASN A 211 -4.47 7.13 -22.40
N VAL A 212 -4.84 6.14 -21.57
CA VAL A 212 -6.18 5.96 -21.01
C VAL A 212 -6.15 6.10 -19.49
N ASN A 213 -7.18 6.74 -18.95
CA ASN A 213 -7.43 6.71 -17.51
C ASN A 213 -8.29 5.47 -17.21
N PHE A 214 -7.62 4.40 -16.75
CA PHE A 214 -8.28 3.12 -16.51
C PHE A 214 -9.12 3.07 -15.23
N ALA A 215 -9.08 4.12 -14.40
CA ALA A 215 -9.87 4.18 -13.17
C ALA A 215 -11.21 4.90 -13.36
N THR A 216 -11.43 5.59 -14.50
CA THR A 216 -12.61 6.44 -14.72
C THR A 216 -13.92 5.68 -14.52
N GLU A 217 -14.10 4.52 -15.17
CA GLU A 217 -15.32 3.70 -15.06
C GLU A 217 -15.58 3.22 -13.61
N LEU A 218 -14.53 2.96 -12.84
CA LEU A 218 -14.66 2.58 -11.45
C LEU A 218 -15.01 3.78 -10.57
N LEU A 219 -14.47 4.96 -10.89
CA LEU A 219 -14.72 6.20 -10.16
C LEU A 219 -16.12 6.74 -10.39
N GLU A 220 -16.70 6.59 -11.57
CA GLU A 220 -18.07 7.00 -11.89
C GLU A 220 -19.13 6.34 -11.00
N LYS A 221 -18.81 5.18 -10.42
CA LYS A 221 -19.67 4.50 -9.43
C LYS A 221 -19.73 5.24 -8.09
N TYR A 222 -18.82 6.18 -7.84
CA TYR A 222 -18.73 6.96 -6.61
C TYR A 222 -19.10 8.42 -6.87
N LYS A 223 -19.83 9.02 -5.92
CA LYS A 223 -20.17 10.45 -5.96
C LYS A 223 -19.01 11.27 -5.40
N ILE A 224 -17.96 11.48 -6.19
CA ILE A 224 -16.79 12.29 -5.81
C ILE A 224 -16.44 13.32 -6.89
N LYS A 225 -15.80 14.42 -6.49
CA LYS A 225 -15.32 15.44 -7.42
C LYS A 225 -14.02 14.97 -8.07
N THR A 226 -14.05 14.60 -9.34
CA THR A 226 -12.86 14.20 -10.09
C THR A 226 -12.41 15.29 -11.04
N SER A 227 -11.10 15.42 -11.24
CA SER A 227 -10.52 16.23 -12.31
C SER A 227 -9.27 15.56 -12.89
N GLU A 228 -9.06 15.70 -14.20
CA GLU A 228 -7.83 15.24 -14.84
C GLU A 228 -6.87 16.42 -15.01
N ASN A 229 -5.74 16.38 -14.32
CA ASN A 229 -4.72 17.43 -14.39
C ASN A 229 -3.33 16.82 -14.23
N SER A 230 -2.33 17.39 -14.90
CA SER A 230 -0.93 16.99 -14.68
C SER A 230 -0.51 17.30 -13.25
N LEU A 231 -0.03 16.30 -12.52
CA LEU A 231 0.45 16.47 -11.15
C LEU A 231 1.94 16.79 -11.10
N LEU A 232 2.70 16.34 -12.10
CA LEU A 232 4.14 16.59 -12.22
C LEU A 232 4.48 17.16 -13.59
N ASP A 233 5.29 18.20 -13.61
CA ASP A 233 5.95 18.71 -14.81
C ASP A 233 7.47 18.66 -14.62
N LYS A 234 8.18 18.05 -15.56
CA LYS A 234 9.65 17.90 -15.56
C LYS A 234 10.25 17.44 -14.21
N GLY A 235 9.54 16.57 -13.49
CA GLY A 235 10.00 16.01 -12.21
C GLY A 235 9.74 16.89 -10.99
N GLN A 236 8.99 17.98 -11.13
CA GLN A 236 8.54 18.84 -10.03
C GLN A 236 7.01 18.87 -9.95
N LEU A 237 6.48 19.27 -8.79
CA LEU A 237 5.05 19.50 -8.63
C LEU A 237 4.58 20.59 -9.59
N SER A 238 3.58 20.28 -10.42
CA SER A 238 3.06 21.22 -11.40
C SER A 238 2.39 22.43 -10.72
N ASP A 239 2.35 23.58 -11.40
CA ASP A 239 1.67 24.76 -10.85
C ASP A 239 0.17 24.52 -10.68
N HIS A 240 -0.45 23.75 -11.58
CA HIS A 240 -1.83 23.30 -11.43
C HIS A 240 -2.04 22.49 -10.14
N ALA A 241 -1.14 21.56 -9.84
CA ALA A 241 -1.23 20.77 -8.61
C ALA A 241 -1.06 21.64 -7.36
N LYS A 242 -0.15 22.62 -7.37
CA LYS A 242 0.02 23.59 -6.27
C LYS A 242 -1.27 24.37 -6.01
N VAL A 243 -1.89 24.92 -7.07
CA VAL A 243 -3.16 25.63 -6.98
C VAL A 243 -4.26 24.73 -6.42
N ILE A 244 -4.42 23.51 -6.96
CA ILE A 244 -5.45 22.59 -6.47
C ILE A 244 -5.24 22.22 -5.00
N ILE A 245 -4.00 21.98 -4.58
CA ILE A 245 -3.69 21.70 -3.17
C ILE A 245 -4.06 22.91 -2.32
N LYS A 246 -3.66 24.12 -2.71
CA LYS A 246 -3.97 25.34 -1.97
C LYS A 246 -5.48 25.57 -1.84
N ASP A 247 -6.22 25.45 -2.94
CA ASP A 247 -7.68 25.63 -2.95
C ASP A 247 -8.38 24.58 -2.06
N ALA A 248 -7.95 23.32 -2.13
CA ALA A 248 -8.47 22.26 -1.28
C ALA A 248 -8.20 22.52 0.21
N LEU A 249 -7.01 23.05 0.52
CA LEU A 249 -6.62 23.41 1.87
C LEU A 249 -7.40 24.61 2.42
N GLU A 250 -7.75 25.58 1.58
CA GLU A 250 -8.63 26.71 1.91
C GLU A 250 -10.08 26.25 2.12
N ASP A 251 -10.52 25.24 1.37
CA ASP A 251 -11.83 24.60 1.51
C ASP A 251 -11.94 23.67 2.75
N GLY A 252 -10.85 23.54 3.53
CA GLY A 252 -10.83 22.83 4.81
C GLY A 252 -10.33 21.38 4.75
N VAL A 253 -9.67 20.97 3.66
CA VAL A 253 -8.98 19.68 3.61
C VAL A 253 -7.85 19.64 4.63
N THR A 254 -7.84 18.57 5.44
CA THR A 254 -6.81 18.31 6.45
C THR A 254 -6.06 17.00 6.21
N PHE A 255 -6.47 16.25 5.19
CA PHE A 255 -5.88 14.97 4.82
C PHE A 255 -5.67 14.85 3.31
N ILE A 256 -4.46 14.42 2.91
CA ILE A 256 -4.11 14.19 1.52
C ILE A 256 -3.60 12.75 1.34
N HIS A 257 -4.20 12.00 0.41
CA HIS A 257 -3.69 10.72 -0.06
C HIS A 257 -2.94 10.89 -1.37
N ILE A 258 -1.70 10.40 -1.42
CA ILE A 258 -0.80 10.55 -2.57
C ILE A 258 -0.51 9.16 -3.17
N ALA A 259 -1.13 8.87 -4.31
CA ALA A 259 -1.01 7.60 -4.99
C ALA A 259 -0.14 7.74 -6.25
N GLY A 260 1.14 7.42 -6.15
CA GLY A 260 2.05 7.51 -7.29
C GLY A 260 3.48 7.18 -6.91
N ALA A 261 4.41 7.53 -7.79
CA ALA A 261 5.84 7.40 -7.53
C ALA A 261 6.31 8.28 -6.37
N ASP A 262 7.41 7.90 -5.73
CA ASP A 262 7.98 8.60 -4.56
C ASP A 262 8.23 10.10 -4.82
N ILE A 263 8.58 10.47 -6.06
CA ILE A 263 8.79 11.86 -6.45
C ILE A 263 7.53 12.73 -6.26
N LEU A 264 6.34 12.19 -6.51
CA LEU A 264 5.08 12.90 -6.26
C LEU A 264 4.90 13.16 -4.77
N THR A 265 5.07 12.11 -3.95
CA THR A 265 4.96 12.21 -2.49
C THR A 265 5.95 13.21 -1.93
N TYR A 266 7.21 13.14 -2.34
CA TYR A 266 8.26 14.06 -1.93
C TYR A 266 7.94 15.52 -2.32
N SER A 267 7.48 15.74 -3.56
CA SER A 267 7.19 17.09 -4.05
C SER A 267 5.99 17.73 -3.33
N VAL A 268 4.95 16.93 -3.01
CA VAL A 268 3.81 17.39 -2.22
C VAL A 268 4.23 17.73 -0.79
N ILE A 269 5.05 16.89 -0.14
CA ILE A 269 5.57 17.17 1.20
C ILE A 269 6.36 18.49 1.21
N ASN A 270 7.28 18.67 0.26
CA ASN A 270 8.06 19.91 0.15
C ASN A 270 7.17 21.13 -0.03
N TYR A 271 6.18 21.05 -0.92
CA TYR A 271 5.24 22.14 -1.13
C TYR A 271 4.43 22.48 0.13
N LEU A 272 3.94 21.47 0.86
CA LEU A 272 3.24 21.68 2.13
C LEU A 272 4.15 22.35 3.18
N ASN A 273 5.43 21.98 3.23
CA ASN A 273 6.41 22.60 4.12
C ASN A 273 6.65 24.07 3.73
N GLU A 274 6.78 24.37 2.43
CA GLU A 274 6.97 25.73 1.89
C GLU A 274 5.81 26.66 2.28
N ILE A 275 4.57 26.16 2.29
CA ILE A 275 3.38 26.93 2.69
C ILE A 275 3.05 26.80 4.18
N ASN A 276 3.95 26.23 4.99
CA ASN A 276 3.80 26.03 6.44
C ASN A 276 2.56 25.22 6.86
N ARG A 277 2.17 24.21 6.08
CA ARG A 277 1.02 23.33 6.33
C ARG A 277 1.42 21.94 6.83
N ASN A 278 2.23 21.94 7.89
CA ASN A 278 2.67 20.73 8.58
C ASN A 278 1.54 20.01 9.35
N ASP A 279 0.44 20.71 9.58
CA ASP A 279 -0.79 20.21 10.20
C ASP A 279 -1.54 19.18 9.32
N VAL A 280 -1.31 19.20 8.01
CA VAL A 280 -1.99 18.30 7.06
C VAL A 280 -1.47 16.88 7.24
N VAL A 281 -2.34 15.92 7.53
CA VAL A 281 -1.97 14.51 7.65
C VAL A 281 -1.91 13.84 6.27
N LEU A 282 -0.96 12.91 6.09
CA LEU A 282 -0.67 12.34 4.78
C LEU A 282 -0.79 10.81 4.78
N SER A 283 -1.10 10.24 3.63
CA SER A 283 -0.85 8.83 3.32
C SER A 283 -0.30 8.70 1.91
N CYS A 284 0.49 7.66 1.64
CA CYS A 284 1.07 7.46 0.31
C CYS A 284 1.26 5.99 -0.05
N CYS A 285 1.42 5.69 -1.34
CA CYS A 285 1.80 4.34 -1.78
C CYS A 285 3.14 3.91 -1.18
N ASN A 286 3.25 2.62 -0.86
CA ASN A 286 4.51 2.00 -0.49
C ASN A 286 5.22 1.47 -1.74
N ASN A 287 6.21 2.22 -2.22
CA ASN A 287 6.98 1.86 -3.42
C ASN A 287 8.31 1.14 -3.11
N PHE A 288 8.54 0.69 -1.86
CA PHE A 288 9.75 -0.06 -1.53
C PHE A 288 9.80 -1.39 -2.29
N LYS A 289 11.00 -1.79 -2.72
CA LYS A 289 11.21 -3.09 -3.39
C LYS A 289 10.84 -4.22 -2.42
N MET A 290 9.95 -5.12 -2.84
CA MET A 290 9.56 -6.29 -2.04
C MET A 290 9.89 -7.59 -2.78
N CYS A 291 10.29 -8.60 -2.01
CA CYS A 291 10.55 -9.94 -2.50
C CYS A 291 9.78 -10.97 -1.67
N CYS A 292 10.06 -11.10 -0.37
CA CYS A 292 9.30 -12.04 0.47
C CYS A 292 7.94 -11.50 0.91
N GLY A 293 7.80 -10.18 1.14
CA GLY A 293 6.64 -9.58 1.81
C GLY A 293 6.59 -9.82 3.34
N GLU A 294 7.49 -10.65 3.86
CA GLU A 294 7.50 -11.09 5.26
C GLU A 294 8.57 -10.40 6.13
N GLY A 295 9.24 -9.38 5.59
CA GLY A 295 10.30 -8.69 6.32
C GLY A 295 11.55 -9.55 6.54
N ILE A 296 11.68 -10.74 5.94
CA ILE A 296 12.80 -11.67 6.18
C ILE A 296 14.01 -11.34 5.30
N CYS A 297 13.82 -11.22 3.98
CA CYS A 297 14.93 -11.18 3.01
C CYS A 297 15.72 -9.86 2.93
N GLY A 298 15.28 -8.81 3.61
CA GLY A 298 15.98 -7.52 3.60
C GLY A 298 15.71 -6.61 2.39
N ALA A 299 15.03 -7.07 1.33
CA ALA A 299 14.77 -6.27 0.12
C ALA A 299 14.00 -4.96 0.41
N CYS A 300 13.05 -5.01 1.34
CA CYS A 300 12.21 -3.87 1.73
C CYS A 300 12.86 -2.99 2.82
N THR A 301 14.17 -3.14 3.07
CA THR A 301 14.82 -2.43 4.17
C THR A 301 15.39 -1.09 3.76
N SER A 302 15.48 -0.17 4.72
CA SER A 302 16.24 1.06 4.57
C SER A 302 16.89 1.45 5.89
N ARG A 303 18.05 2.11 5.76
CA ARG A 303 18.89 2.51 6.88
C ARG A 303 18.68 3.98 7.23
N PHE A 304 18.40 4.22 8.50
CA PHE A 304 18.20 5.55 9.06
C PHE A 304 19.34 5.90 10.02
N SER A 305 19.36 7.14 10.50
CA SER A 305 20.27 7.59 11.55
C SER A 305 20.24 6.64 12.76
N GLY A 306 21.38 6.50 13.45
CA GLY A 306 21.53 5.56 14.57
C GLY A 306 21.59 4.07 14.17
N HIS A 307 21.99 3.75 12.93
CA HIS A 307 22.12 2.36 12.42
C HIS A 307 20.81 1.55 12.49
N ARG A 308 19.66 2.24 12.49
CA ARG A 308 18.35 1.61 12.51
C ARG A 308 17.99 1.07 11.12
N VAL A 309 17.46 -0.14 11.10
CA VAL A 309 16.98 -0.80 9.88
C VAL A 309 15.47 -0.93 9.98
N LYS A 310 14.75 -0.19 9.14
CA LYS A 310 13.28 -0.28 9.02
C LYS A 310 12.90 -1.31 7.98
N ARG A 311 11.83 -2.08 8.21
CA ARG A 311 11.38 -3.16 7.31
C ARG A 311 10.04 -2.82 6.67
N PHE A 312 10.07 -2.05 5.60
CA PHE A 312 8.89 -1.38 5.03
C PHE A 312 7.85 -2.29 4.36
N CYS A 313 8.07 -3.60 4.27
CA CYS A 313 7.00 -4.53 3.88
C CYS A 313 6.11 -4.95 5.07
N LYS A 314 6.51 -4.64 6.31
CA LYS A 314 5.68 -4.85 7.52
C LYS A 314 5.50 -3.60 8.38
N GLU A 315 6.50 -2.73 8.42
CA GLU A 315 6.51 -1.53 9.24
C GLU A 315 5.73 -0.40 8.56
N GLN A 316 4.77 0.18 9.27
CA GLN A 316 4.06 1.40 8.86
C GLN A 316 4.92 2.63 9.18
N ALA A 317 4.78 3.66 8.35
CA ALA A 317 5.46 4.93 8.52
C ALA A 317 4.50 6.09 8.23
N ASP A 318 4.77 7.24 8.83
CA ASP A 318 4.23 8.50 8.32
C ASP A 318 4.97 8.85 7.02
N PRO A 319 4.27 9.28 5.95
CA PRO A 319 4.91 9.65 4.69
C PRO A 319 6.09 10.62 4.82
N ARG A 320 6.05 11.57 5.78
CA ARG A 320 7.17 12.51 6.02
C ARG A 320 8.42 11.79 6.51
N ASN A 321 8.25 10.82 7.40
CA ASN A 321 9.33 10.06 8.01
C ASN A 321 10.00 9.05 7.06
N ILE A 322 9.44 8.82 5.87
CA ILE A 322 10.04 7.93 4.86
C ILE A 322 11.28 8.56 4.23
N PHE A 323 11.21 9.88 4.00
CA PHE A 323 12.26 10.63 3.31
C PHE A 323 13.22 11.31 4.30
N GLU A 324 12.74 11.70 5.47
CA GLU A 324 13.56 12.33 6.51
C GLU A 324 14.54 11.33 7.15
N GLY A 325 15.81 11.75 7.29
CA GLY A 325 16.83 10.97 8.01
C GLY A 325 17.28 9.66 7.33
N ARG A 326 16.82 9.41 6.09
CA ARG A 326 17.32 8.31 5.27
C ARG A 326 18.77 8.59 4.91
N ARG A 327 19.67 7.63 5.20
CA ARG A 327 21.05 7.75 4.72
C ARG A 327 21.02 7.61 3.20
N PHE A 328 21.39 8.67 2.48
CA PHE A 328 21.74 8.57 1.07
C PHE A 328 23.01 7.70 1.01
N ILE A 329 22.84 6.44 0.61
CA ILE A 329 23.93 5.54 0.28
C ILE A 329 24.07 5.57 -1.24
#